data_AF-A0A812U7C9-F1
#
_entry.id   AF-A0A812U7C9-F1
#
_cell.length_a   1.000
_cell.length_b   1.000
_cell.length_c   1.000
_cell.angle_alpha   90.00
_cell.angle_beta   90.00
_cell.angle_gamma   90.00
#
_symmetry.space_group_name_H-M   'P 1'
#
loop_
_entity.id
_entity.type
_entity.pdbx_description
1 polymer ?
#
loop_
_entity_poly.entity_id
_entity_poly.type
_entity_poly.pdbx_seq_one_letter_code
_entity_poly.pdbx_strand_id
1 'polypeptide(L)'
;MPRWGKRGPDLCAEVQPTPAPEPLDLAASKVGYIGRPAACIQGAQAQPAFGLAIESLSGPSGGQLFPGCTIADSSGKLGQIEFVPRGSSKEVLVQYSQDPQDLAALRWTGLHELRVVDATTRRSTERADVRAYREALRAIRLRSAGRPAEEIAEELGRPTSWVRQRMDQSPATLQKPKGMEWWDAEGFCDVTYLRGYARQPGLYEDIVATVDWEQDKVWRVRKQEGNANWHLRTVKECPGLGRGFCGRSLQKVPDDTHQIGPRDVHHAAKTRPHGNWHCSMAKEDCQKPQLASPLQEPYWWCSKCSWYCCDACVRRMPDKATSKQVAQWRPGASPQLDALVADVVKDFNLPDPFQAGYTIKMNWYPDALSRVSPHRHDNWTLLISLGAPRVLSVDRAQVLMEDGDLILFGTQSHGVPEMPSAAGGRLSLVFMFAPDQAVGSAAEARARAGGAAASRAGAAPAGMPKPRCALRAEELQLAAFSASWQDGYDDWADASENRGEVEGAALQALCAMGFSEEQARASLLATEGDTEQAVCLLLSSA
;
A
#
# COMPACT_ATOMS: atom_id res chain seq x y z
N MET A 1 -6.00 2.41 -67.53
CA MET A 1 -6.84 1.28 -67.06
C MET A 1 -6.00 0.01 -67.05
N PRO A 2 -6.22 -0.99 -66.17
CA PRO A 2 -7.01 -1.03 -64.93
C PRO A 2 -6.15 -1.50 -63.71
N ARG A 3 -6.18 -0.84 -62.53
CA ARG A 3 -7.11 -1.00 -61.39
C ARG A 3 -7.59 -2.42 -61.11
N TRP A 4 -7.11 -3.02 -60.03
CA TRP A 4 -7.72 -4.16 -59.34
C TRP A 4 -8.06 -3.75 -57.91
N GLY A 5 -9.35 -3.64 -57.62
CA GLY A 5 -9.90 -3.51 -56.29
C GLY A 5 -10.24 -4.89 -55.72
N LYS A 6 -10.06 -5.06 -54.41
CA LYS A 6 -10.68 -6.14 -53.65
C LYS A 6 -11.76 -5.53 -52.76
N ARG A 7 -13.01 -5.90 -53.04
CA ARG A 7 -14.17 -5.65 -52.18
C ARG A 7 -14.15 -6.68 -51.05
N GLY A 8 -14.19 -6.21 -49.81
CA GLY A 8 -14.62 -7.04 -48.67
C GLY A 8 -16.15 -7.02 -48.58
N PRO A 9 -16.78 -8.09 -48.08
CA PRO A 9 -18.23 -8.13 -47.92
C PRO A 9 -18.68 -7.30 -46.71
N ASP A 10 -19.64 -6.41 -46.95
CA ASP A 10 -20.46 -5.75 -45.94
C ASP A 10 -21.28 -6.78 -45.17
N LEU A 11 -21.07 -6.85 -43.85
CA LEU A 11 -21.99 -7.48 -42.91
C LEU A 11 -22.30 -6.46 -41.81
N CYS A 12 -23.19 -5.51 -42.13
CA CYS A 12 -23.90 -4.75 -41.12
C CYS A 12 -25.01 -5.64 -40.55
N ALA A 13 -24.74 -6.28 -39.41
CA ALA A 13 -25.81 -6.82 -38.58
C ALA A 13 -26.44 -5.66 -37.80
N GLU A 14 -27.72 -5.41 -38.05
CA GLU A 14 -28.55 -4.49 -37.27
C GLU A 14 -28.57 -4.95 -35.80
N VAL A 15 -27.96 -4.17 -34.92
CA VAL A 15 -28.10 -4.33 -33.47
C VAL A 15 -29.45 -3.74 -33.08
N GLN A 16 -30.39 -4.61 -32.69
CA GLN A 16 -31.65 -4.15 -32.09
C GLN A 16 -31.36 -3.49 -30.72
N PRO A 17 -31.99 -2.35 -30.41
CA PRO A 17 -31.82 -1.72 -29.11
C PRO A 17 -32.46 -2.58 -28.01
N THR A 18 -31.67 -2.86 -26.97
CA THR A 18 -32.11 -3.46 -25.72
C THR A 18 -33.15 -2.55 -25.05
N PRO A 19 -34.27 -3.08 -24.54
CA PRO A 19 -35.24 -2.27 -23.80
C PRO A 19 -34.62 -1.72 -22.51
N ALA A 20 -34.89 -0.46 -22.23
CA ALA A 20 -34.50 0.21 -20.99
C ALA A 20 -35.15 -0.50 -19.78
N PRO A 21 -34.44 -0.66 -18.65
CA PRO A 21 -35.04 -1.20 -17.44
C PRO A 21 -36.09 -0.24 -16.89
N GLU A 22 -37.27 -0.79 -16.55
CA GLU A 22 -38.32 -0.05 -15.87
C GLU A 22 -37.85 0.49 -14.50
N PRO A 23 -38.26 1.71 -14.11
CA PRO A 23 -37.93 2.26 -12.80
C PRO A 23 -38.61 1.45 -11.69
N LEU A 24 -37.79 1.00 -10.73
CA LEU A 24 -38.24 0.40 -9.47
C LEU A 24 -39.00 1.45 -8.65
N ASP A 25 -40.31 1.25 -8.52
CA ASP A 25 -41.22 2.02 -7.69
C ASP A 25 -40.96 1.73 -6.20
N LEU A 26 -40.14 2.56 -5.56
CA LEU A 26 -39.92 2.56 -4.12
C LEU A 26 -40.97 3.43 -3.43
N ALA A 27 -42.20 2.92 -3.37
CA ALA A 27 -43.25 3.46 -2.52
C ALA A 27 -43.81 2.37 -1.60
N ALA A 28 -43.92 2.72 -0.31
CA ALA A 28 -44.61 2.04 0.78
C ALA A 28 -43.88 0.90 1.51
N SER A 29 -43.22 1.27 2.61
CA SER A 29 -43.33 0.48 3.85
C SER A 29 -43.54 1.43 5.04
N LYS A 30 -44.82 1.75 5.28
CA LYS A 30 -45.29 2.19 6.60
C LYS A 30 -45.45 0.94 7.46
N VAL A 31 -44.49 0.66 8.33
CA VAL A 31 -44.68 -0.32 9.41
C VAL A 31 -45.11 0.43 10.66
N GLY A 32 -46.31 0.09 11.12
CA GLY A 32 -46.97 0.68 12.26
C GLY A 32 -46.37 0.27 13.59
N TYR A 33 -46.43 1.21 14.53
CA TYR A 33 -46.28 0.97 15.96
C TYR A 33 -47.31 -0.05 16.43
N ILE A 34 -46.84 -1.20 16.91
CA ILE A 34 -47.61 -2.11 17.77
C ILE A 34 -47.01 -2.02 19.16
N GLY A 35 -47.78 -1.43 20.08
CA GLY A 35 -47.46 -1.41 21.50
C GLY A 35 -47.48 -2.81 22.10
N ARG A 36 -46.63 -3.02 23.11
CA ARG A 36 -46.75 -4.13 24.06
C ARG A 36 -46.26 -3.71 25.46
N PRO A 37 -46.69 -4.43 26.50
CA PRO A 37 -47.19 -3.82 27.73
C PRO A 37 -46.19 -3.89 28.88
N ALA A 38 -46.53 -3.13 29.93
CA ALA A 38 -45.95 -3.19 31.25
C ALA A 38 -46.06 -4.60 31.88
N ALA A 39 -44.98 -5.08 32.49
CA ALA A 39 -45.04 -5.95 33.66
C ALA A 39 -43.69 -6.07 34.39
N CYS A 40 -43.80 -5.95 35.72
CA CYS A 40 -43.06 -6.58 36.80
C CYS A 40 -41.54 -6.38 36.96
N ILE A 41 -41.27 -5.49 37.92
CA ILE A 41 -40.12 -5.43 38.82
C ILE A 41 -39.98 -6.75 39.61
N GLN A 42 -38.78 -7.33 39.63
CA GLN A 42 -38.24 -8.05 40.81
C GLN A 42 -36.73 -8.29 40.68
N GLY A 43 -35.99 -7.75 41.65
CA GLY A 43 -34.78 -8.34 42.26
C GLY A 43 -33.54 -8.52 41.40
N ALA A 44 -32.67 -7.50 41.35
CA ALA A 44 -31.25 -7.71 41.08
C ALA A 44 -30.41 -7.02 42.16
N GLN A 45 -29.55 -7.81 42.79
CA GLN A 45 -28.65 -7.44 43.88
C GLN A 45 -27.67 -6.35 43.43
N ALA A 46 -27.53 -5.31 44.25
CA ALA A 46 -26.56 -4.24 44.06
C ALA A 46 -25.12 -4.77 44.24
N GLN A 47 -24.32 -4.68 43.19
CA GLN A 47 -22.86 -4.67 43.32
C GLN A 47 -22.39 -3.27 43.75
N PRO A 48 -21.32 -3.16 44.57
CA PRO A 48 -20.86 -1.87 45.07
C PRO A 48 -20.33 -1.01 43.92
N ALA A 49 -20.96 0.14 43.73
CA ALA A 49 -20.51 1.18 42.83
C ALA A 49 -19.18 1.76 43.36
N PHE A 50 -18.07 1.39 42.73
CA PHE A 50 -16.86 2.21 42.77
C PHE A 50 -17.15 3.48 41.95
N GLY A 51 -17.57 4.55 42.65
CA GLY A 51 -17.74 5.87 42.07
C GLY A 51 -16.38 6.48 41.73
N LEU A 52 -15.82 6.13 40.58
CA LEU A 52 -14.79 6.94 39.94
C LEU A 52 -15.47 8.19 39.39
N ALA A 53 -15.04 9.35 39.88
CA ALA A 53 -15.51 10.64 39.40
C ALA A 53 -15.30 10.73 37.89
N ILE A 54 -16.38 10.99 37.15
CA ILE A 54 -16.40 11.06 35.70
C ILE A 54 -16.02 12.48 35.28
N GLU A 55 -14.79 12.68 34.83
CA GLU A 55 -14.37 13.95 34.23
C GLU A 55 -14.77 14.00 32.75
N SER A 56 -15.51 15.02 32.36
CA SER A 56 -15.80 15.32 30.95
C SER A 56 -14.53 15.79 30.25
N LEU A 57 -14.23 15.22 29.07
CA LEU A 57 -13.09 15.61 28.23
C LEU A 57 -13.22 17.04 27.65
N SER A 58 -14.35 17.72 27.86
CA SER A 58 -14.62 19.06 27.36
C SER A 58 -14.05 20.20 28.21
N GLY A 59 -13.33 19.90 29.30
CA GLY A 59 -12.68 20.92 30.15
C GLY A 59 -11.41 21.51 29.51
N PRO A 60 -10.96 22.71 29.94
CA PRO A 60 -9.72 23.34 29.46
C PRO A 60 -8.44 22.55 29.80
N SER A 61 -8.53 21.58 30.73
CA SER A 61 -7.51 20.58 31.03
C SER A 61 -7.76 19.24 30.34
N GLY A 62 -8.61 19.21 29.32
CA GLY A 62 -9.06 18.00 28.61
C GLY A 62 -7.89 17.06 28.37
N GLY A 63 -7.94 15.91 29.04
CA GLY A 63 -6.86 14.93 29.03
C GLY A 63 -6.46 14.63 27.59
N GLN A 64 -5.20 14.91 27.26
CA GLN A 64 -4.67 14.70 25.92
C GLN A 64 -4.81 13.22 25.57
N LEU A 65 -5.58 12.90 24.54
CA LEU A 65 -5.73 11.54 24.03
C LEU A 65 -4.50 11.15 23.22
N PHE A 66 -4.12 9.88 23.30
CA PHE A 66 -3.02 9.30 22.53
C PHE A 66 -3.33 7.86 22.14
N PRO A 67 -2.65 7.33 21.11
CA PRO A 67 -2.69 5.92 20.81
C PRO A 67 -2.33 5.09 22.06
N GLY A 68 -3.12 4.06 22.32
CA GLY A 68 -3.00 3.20 23.50
C GLY A 68 -4.00 3.49 24.62
N CYS A 69 -4.61 4.68 24.70
CA CYS A 69 -5.64 4.99 25.69
C CYS A 69 -6.80 3.99 25.62
N THR A 70 -7.22 3.45 26.75
CA THR A 70 -8.48 2.71 26.86
C THR A 70 -9.61 3.70 27.06
N ILE A 71 -10.63 3.60 26.21
CA ILE A 71 -11.83 4.43 26.24
C ILE A 71 -13.08 3.57 26.40
N ALA A 72 -14.18 4.20 26.80
CA ALA A 72 -15.53 3.67 26.68
C ALA A 72 -16.34 4.62 25.79
N ASP A 73 -17.16 4.08 24.89
CA ASP A 73 -18.12 4.89 24.14
C ASP A 73 -19.40 5.19 24.95
N SER A 74 -20.36 5.90 24.36
CA SER A 74 -21.63 6.26 25.01
C SER A 74 -22.51 5.06 25.38
N SER A 75 -22.26 3.87 24.81
CA SER A 75 -22.94 2.63 25.17
C SER A 75 -22.22 1.86 26.30
N GLY A 76 -21.05 2.35 26.73
CA GLY A 76 -20.18 1.67 27.69
C GLY A 76 -19.26 0.62 27.06
N LYS A 77 -19.25 0.49 25.72
CA LYS A 77 -18.37 -0.45 25.03
C LYS A 77 -16.93 0.04 25.12
N LEU A 78 -16.05 -0.83 25.60
CA LEU A 78 -14.63 -0.54 25.71
C LEU A 78 -13.93 -0.62 24.36
N GLY A 79 -12.94 0.24 24.15
CA GLY A 79 -12.05 0.24 23.00
C GLY A 79 -10.71 0.86 23.32
N GLN A 80 -9.75 0.72 22.40
CA GLN A 80 -8.43 1.33 22.49
C GLN A 80 -8.25 2.34 21.37
N ILE A 81 -7.74 3.53 21.67
CA ILE A 81 -7.38 4.51 20.63
C ILE A 81 -6.18 3.96 19.85
N GLU A 82 -6.32 3.80 18.54
CA GLU A 82 -5.23 3.37 17.66
C GLU A 82 -4.58 4.55 16.95
N PHE A 83 -5.35 5.60 16.64
CA PHE A 83 -4.83 6.78 15.97
C PHE A 83 -5.56 8.05 16.40
N VAL A 84 -4.77 9.10 16.65
CA VAL A 84 -5.26 10.46 16.95
C VAL A 84 -4.77 11.38 15.83
N PRO A 85 -5.64 11.85 14.94
CA PRO A 85 -5.26 12.82 13.93
C PRO A 85 -4.66 14.07 14.55
N ARG A 86 -3.61 14.62 13.94
CA ARG A 86 -3.11 15.95 14.31
C ARG A 86 -4.16 17.01 13.96
N GLY A 87 -4.27 18.05 14.78
CA GLY A 87 -5.13 19.21 14.53
C GLY A 87 -6.49 19.14 15.23
N SER A 88 -7.48 19.86 14.71
CA SER A 88 -8.80 20.04 15.34
C SER A 88 -9.79 18.92 15.00
N SER A 89 -9.30 17.70 14.74
CA SER A 89 -10.20 16.58 14.45
C SER A 89 -11.12 16.34 15.65
N LYS A 90 -12.42 16.23 15.38
CA LYS A 90 -13.42 15.90 16.40
C LYS A 90 -13.57 14.40 16.58
N GLU A 91 -12.72 13.60 15.94
CA GLU A 91 -12.79 12.15 15.90
C GLU A 91 -11.40 11.53 16.07
N VAL A 92 -11.38 10.34 16.66
CA VAL A 92 -10.19 9.48 16.79
C VAL A 92 -10.53 8.09 16.26
N LEU A 93 -9.50 7.34 15.87
CA LEU A 93 -9.68 5.96 15.45
C LEU A 93 -9.60 5.05 16.66
N VAL A 94 -10.66 4.27 16.89
CA VAL A 94 -10.77 3.35 18.02
C VAL A 94 -10.87 1.91 17.52
N GLN A 95 -10.08 1.03 18.13
CA GLN A 95 -10.22 -0.41 18.00
C GLN A 95 -11.13 -0.94 19.12
N TYR A 96 -12.31 -1.42 18.74
CA TYR A 96 -13.30 -1.95 19.71
C TYR A 96 -13.20 -3.47 19.95
N SER A 97 -12.29 -4.16 19.27
CA SER A 97 -12.01 -5.58 19.49
C SER A 97 -10.78 -5.76 20.36
N GLN A 98 -10.78 -6.82 21.16
CA GLN A 98 -9.59 -7.23 21.93
C GLN A 98 -8.56 -7.94 21.04
N ASP A 99 -8.98 -8.44 19.87
CA ASP A 99 -8.07 -8.97 18.87
C ASP A 99 -7.52 -7.80 18.03
N PRO A 100 -6.21 -7.51 18.08
CA PRO A 100 -5.60 -6.46 17.25
C PRO A 100 -5.60 -6.79 15.75
N GLN A 101 -5.87 -8.05 15.36
CA GLN A 101 -5.98 -8.45 13.95
C GLN A 101 -7.41 -8.26 13.41
N ASP A 102 -8.39 -8.01 14.27
CA ASP A 102 -9.77 -7.73 13.86
C ASP A 102 -9.90 -6.27 13.39
N LEU A 103 -9.32 -5.99 12.21
CA LEU A 103 -9.32 -4.67 11.60
C LEU A 103 -10.73 -4.17 11.24
N ALA A 104 -11.72 -5.06 11.20
CA ALA A 104 -13.12 -4.72 10.99
C ALA A 104 -13.74 -3.97 12.19
N ALA A 105 -13.11 -4.08 13.36
CA ALA A 105 -13.54 -3.39 14.58
C ALA A 105 -12.99 -1.96 14.71
N LEU A 106 -12.14 -1.51 13.78
CA LEU A 106 -11.65 -0.14 13.71
C LEU A 106 -12.76 0.80 13.26
N ARG A 107 -12.99 1.88 14.00
CA ARG A 107 -14.01 2.88 13.70
C ARG A 107 -13.54 4.27 14.07
N TRP A 108 -13.86 5.24 13.22
CA TRP A 108 -13.78 6.64 13.58
C TRP A 108 -14.90 6.96 14.56
N THR A 109 -14.54 7.43 15.76
CA THR A 109 -15.50 7.75 16.81
C THR A 109 -15.35 9.21 17.22
N GLY A 110 -16.48 9.91 17.36
CA GLY A 110 -16.53 11.29 17.83
C GLY A 110 -15.99 11.42 19.26
N LEU A 111 -15.12 12.40 19.50
CA LEU A 111 -14.57 12.68 20.82
C LEU A 111 -15.63 12.89 21.90
N HIS A 112 -16.79 13.46 21.51
CA HIS A 112 -17.93 13.68 22.38
C HIS A 112 -18.64 12.38 22.82
N GLU A 113 -18.40 11.27 22.14
CA GLU A 113 -18.94 9.95 22.45
C GLU A 113 -18.01 9.16 23.37
N LEU A 114 -16.79 9.64 23.61
CA LEU A 114 -15.74 8.91 24.29
C LEU A 114 -15.53 9.39 25.73
N ARG A 115 -15.28 8.43 26.61
CA ARG A 115 -14.77 8.65 27.97
C ARG A 115 -13.48 7.89 28.15
N VAL A 116 -12.43 8.55 28.63
CA VAL A 116 -11.17 7.89 28.99
C VAL A 116 -11.38 7.01 30.22
N VAL A 117 -11.06 5.72 30.09
CA VAL A 117 -11.09 4.75 31.19
C VAL A 117 -9.68 4.58 31.76
N ASP A 118 -8.67 4.51 30.90
CA ASP A 118 -7.27 4.39 31.28
C ASP A 118 -6.35 5.14 30.30
N ALA A 119 -5.60 6.11 30.82
CA ALA A 119 -4.61 6.90 30.11
C ALA A 119 -3.15 6.49 30.46
N THR A 120 -2.94 5.45 31.25
CA THR A 120 -1.57 5.05 31.62
C THR A 120 -0.82 4.42 30.46
N THR A 121 -1.55 3.80 29.52
CA THR A 121 -0.96 3.10 28.37
C THR A 121 -0.73 4.06 27.19
N ARG A 122 0.50 4.58 27.06
CA ARG A 122 0.96 5.33 25.88
C ARG A 122 1.63 4.41 24.87
N ARG A 123 1.08 4.29 23.67
CA ARG A 123 1.71 3.62 22.53
C ARG A 123 2.33 4.66 21.61
N SER A 124 3.64 4.56 21.37
CA SER A 124 4.29 5.30 20.30
C SER A 124 3.96 4.65 18.95
N THR A 125 3.57 5.45 17.97
CA THR A 125 3.37 5.02 16.57
C THR A 125 4.71 4.72 15.89
N GLU A 126 5.76 5.45 16.26
CA GLU A 126 7.13 5.19 15.84
C GLU A 126 7.75 4.07 16.70
N ARG A 127 8.56 3.21 16.08
CA ARG A 127 9.36 2.21 16.79
C ARG A 127 10.36 2.90 17.74
N ALA A 128 10.57 2.33 18.93
CA ALA A 128 11.41 2.95 19.95
C ALA A 128 12.88 3.09 19.56
N ASP A 129 13.44 2.12 18.81
CA ASP A 129 14.81 2.13 18.31
C ASP A 129 15.00 3.16 17.19
N VAL A 130 14.03 3.27 16.28
CA VAL A 130 13.98 4.29 15.21
C VAL A 130 13.95 5.69 15.82
N ARG A 131 13.07 5.91 16.80
CA ARG A 131 12.96 7.18 17.53
C ARG A 131 14.27 7.56 18.21
N ALA A 132 14.89 6.62 18.93
CA ALA A 132 16.13 6.86 19.63
C ALA A 132 17.29 7.21 18.67
N TYR A 133 17.36 6.56 17.51
CA TYR A 133 18.34 6.87 16.46
C TYR A 133 18.12 8.28 15.88
N ARG A 134 16.87 8.63 15.54
CA ARG A 134 16.48 9.97 15.05
C ARG A 134 16.84 11.07 16.03
N GLU A 135 16.47 10.90 17.30
CA GLU A 135 16.77 11.87 18.36
C GLU A 135 18.28 11.99 18.61
N ALA A 136 19.06 10.92 18.43
CA ALA A 136 20.52 10.98 18.55
C ALA A 136 21.12 11.84 17.42
N LEU A 137 20.66 11.66 16.18
CA LEU A 137 21.09 12.49 15.06
C LEU A 137 20.67 13.95 15.20
N ARG A 138 19.48 14.20 15.76
CA ARG A 138 19.04 15.56 16.09
C ARG A 138 19.92 16.18 17.19
N ALA A 139 20.26 15.42 18.23
CA ALA A 139 21.17 15.88 19.29
C ALA A 139 22.55 16.26 18.73
N ILE A 140 23.13 15.46 17.83
CA ILE A 140 24.40 15.78 17.16
C ILE A 140 24.28 17.06 16.32
N ARG A 141 23.20 17.23 15.55
CA ARG A 141 22.99 18.46 14.76
C ARG A 141 22.85 19.71 15.64
N LEU A 142 22.06 19.63 16.71
CA LEU A 142 21.89 20.74 17.66
C LEU A 142 23.19 21.08 18.38
N ARG A 143 24.03 20.08 18.70
CA ARG A 143 25.40 20.29 19.20
C ARG A 143 26.22 21.11 18.21
N SER A 144 26.24 20.68 16.95
CA SER A 144 27.00 21.35 15.89
C SER A 144 26.53 22.80 15.67
N ALA A 145 25.27 23.10 16.00
CA ALA A 145 24.71 24.45 16.04
C ALA A 145 25.06 25.24 17.32
N GLY A 146 25.88 24.70 18.22
CA GLY A 146 26.35 25.37 19.43
C GLY A 146 25.41 25.31 20.63
N ARG A 147 24.35 24.49 20.59
CA ARG A 147 23.39 24.40 21.70
C ARG A 147 23.93 23.56 22.87
N PRO A 148 23.69 23.99 24.12
CA PRO A 148 24.12 23.23 25.30
C PRO A 148 23.28 21.96 25.48
N ALA A 149 23.86 20.96 26.16
CA ALA A 149 23.23 19.65 26.31
C ALA A 149 21.91 19.69 27.10
N GLU A 150 21.78 20.63 28.03
CA GLU A 150 20.59 20.82 28.86
C GLU A 150 19.41 21.30 28.02
N GLU A 151 19.63 22.27 27.14
CA GLU A 151 18.61 22.75 26.20
C GLU A 151 18.21 21.69 25.18
N ILE A 152 19.19 20.91 24.68
CA ILE A 152 18.91 19.80 23.76
C ILE A 152 18.10 18.72 24.47
N ALA A 153 18.43 18.41 25.74
CA ALA A 153 17.71 17.45 26.57
C ALA A 153 16.26 17.86 26.82
N GLU A 154 16.03 19.13 27.13
CA GLU A 154 14.69 19.70 27.27
C GLU A 154 13.90 19.60 25.96
N GLU A 155 14.48 20.03 24.83
CA GLU A 155 13.82 19.98 23.52
C GLU A 155 13.45 18.56 23.09
N LEU A 156 14.34 17.59 23.33
CA LEU A 156 14.12 16.20 22.93
C LEU A 156 13.29 15.41 23.95
N GLY A 157 13.02 15.96 25.13
CA GLY A 157 12.41 15.22 26.24
C GLY A 157 13.25 14.02 26.67
N ARG A 158 14.58 14.16 26.68
CA ARG A 158 15.55 13.11 27.04
C ARG A 158 16.39 13.52 28.24
N PRO A 159 16.90 12.59 29.06
CA PRO A 159 17.83 12.94 30.13
C PRO A 159 19.12 13.58 29.57
N THR A 160 19.64 14.61 30.25
CA THR A 160 20.89 15.29 29.86
C THR A 160 22.06 14.33 29.72
N SER A 161 22.13 13.28 30.56
CA SER A 161 23.15 12.23 30.47
C SER A 161 23.10 11.45 29.15
N TRP A 162 21.90 11.12 28.67
CA TRP A 162 21.69 10.47 27.38
C TRP A 162 22.13 11.37 26.23
N VAL A 163 21.76 12.65 26.28
CA VAL A 163 22.10 13.63 25.27
C VAL A 163 23.61 13.82 25.17
N ARG A 164 24.32 14.00 26.30
CA ARG A 164 25.79 14.07 26.35
C ARG A 164 26.43 12.83 25.73
N GLN A 165 25.98 11.63 26.09
CA GLN A 165 26.47 10.38 25.53
C GLN A 165 26.33 10.31 24.00
N ARG A 166 25.21 10.80 23.44
CA ARG A 166 24.93 10.74 21.99
C ARG A 166 25.63 11.85 21.21
N MET A 167 25.73 13.03 21.78
CA MET A 167 26.37 14.19 21.15
C MET A 167 27.83 13.94 20.83
N ASP A 168 28.53 13.13 21.63
CA ASP A 168 29.95 12.77 21.41
C ASP A 168 30.17 11.72 20.30
N GLN A 169 29.10 11.15 19.76
CA GLN A 169 29.16 10.20 18.64
C GLN A 169 29.14 10.96 17.30
N SER A 170 29.74 10.39 16.27
CA SER A 170 29.57 10.88 14.89
C SER A 170 28.33 10.23 14.24
N PRO A 171 27.66 10.88 13.28
CA PRO A 171 26.57 10.27 12.52
C PRO A 171 26.95 8.93 11.87
N ALA A 172 28.18 8.83 11.35
CA ALA A 172 28.69 7.61 10.72
C ALA A 172 28.90 6.44 11.70
N THR A 173 29.15 6.74 12.98
CA THR A 173 29.36 5.72 14.03
C THR A 173 28.08 5.34 14.77
N LEU A 174 26.98 6.06 14.55
CA LEU A 174 25.70 5.71 15.18
C LEU A 174 25.16 4.42 14.56
N GLN A 175 24.88 3.43 15.40
CA GLN A 175 24.29 2.18 14.95
C GLN A 175 22.88 2.43 14.38
N LYS A 176 22.74 2.29 13.06
CA LYS A 176 21.44 2.30 12.39
C LYS A 176 20.58 1.13 12.89
N PRO A 177 19.29 1.34 13.19
CA PRO A 177 18.38 0.24 13.48
C PRO A 177 18.27 -0.72 12.29
N LYS A 178 17.99 -1.99 12.56
CA LYS A 178 17.83 -3.00 11.50
C LYS A 178 16.68 -2.63 10.55
N GLY A 179 16.93 -2.71 9.25
CA GLY A 179 15.96 -2.33 8.21
C GLY A 179 15.91 -0.83 7.93
N MET A 180 16.95 -0.08 8.32
CA MET A 180 17.12 1.35 8.06
C MET A 180 18.48 1.64 7.38
N GLU A 181 19.06 0.66 6.72
CA GLU A 181 20.41 0.76 6.13
C GLU A 181 20.50 1.92 5.13
N TRP A 182 19.44 2.10 4.34
CA TRP A 182 19.29 3.14 3.30
C TRP A 182 18.57 4.41 3.78
N TRP A 183 18.15 4.42 5.04
CA TRP A 183 17.31 5.47 5.58
C TRP A 183 18.04 6.81 5.71
N ASP A 184 17.42 7.86 5.17
CA ASP A 184 17.78 9.25 5.42
C ASP A 184 17.09 9.78 6.69
N ALA A 185 17.91 10.33 7.58
CA ALA A 185 17.46 10.88 8.85
C ALA A 185 16.77 12.23 8.77
N GLU A 186 17.04 12.96 7.71
CA GLU A 186 16.30 14.17 7.40
C GLU A 186 14.96 13.81 6.72
N GLY A 187 14.85 12.56 6.23
CA GLY A 187 13.65 11.99 5.63
C GLY A 187 12.57 11.52 6.59
N PHE A 188 12.71 11.67 7.91
CA PHE A 188 11.59 11.39 8.81
C PHE A 188 10.54 12.51 8.77
N CYS A 189 9.27 12.12 8.57
CA CYS A 189 8.12 12.99 8.72
C CYS A 189 7.12 12.32 9.66
N ASP A 190 6.58 13.04 10.64
CA ASP A 190 5.46 12.52 11.42
C ASP A 190 4.23 12.31 10.53
N VAL A 191 3.43 11.29 10.87
CA VAL A 191 2.20 11.01 10.14
C VAL A 191 1.23 12.18 10.29
N THR A 192 0.87 12.79 9.16
CA THR A 192 -0.15 13.84 9.08
C THR A 192 -1.33 13.31 8.27
N TYR A 193 -2.53 13.40 8.82
CA TYR A 193 -3.74 12.82 8.25
C TYR A 193 -4.81 13.90 8.07
N LEU A 194 -5.45 13.90 6.90
CA LEU A 194 -6.51 14.82 6.51
C LEU A 194 -7.72 14.02 6.04
N ARG A 195 -8.83 14.12 6.78
CA ARG A 195 -10.07 13.41 6.45
C ARG A 195 -10.80 14.07 5.29
N GLY A 196 -11.20 13.29 4.30
CA GLY A 196 -12.05 13.70 3.19
C GLY A 196 -11.47 14.81 2.31
N TYR A 197 -10.13 14.98 2.29
CA TYR A 197 -9.46 16.01 1.49
C TYR A 197 -9.93 15.97 0.02
N ALA A 198 -9.84 14.81 -0.62
CA ALA A 198 -10.15 14.57 -2.03
C ALA A 198 -11.56 14.02 -2.27
N ARG A 199 -12.46 14.11 -1.27
CA ARG A 199 -13.80 13.52 -1.37
C ARG A 199 -14.60 14.19 -2.49
N GLN A 200 -14.94 13.42 -3.52
CA GLN A 200 -15.70 13.87 -4.67
C GLN A 200 -16.54 12.71 -5.22
N PRO A 201 -17.88 12.84 -5.31
CA PRO A 201 -18.74 11.78 -5.86
C PRO A 201 -18.32 11.39 -7.28
N GLY A 202 -18.24 10.08 -7.55
CA GLY A 202 -17.92 9.55 -8.88
C GLY A 202 -16.42 9.57 -9.24
N LEU A 203 -15.55 10.17 -8.41
CA LEU A 203 -14.13 10.29 -8.73
C LEU A 203 -13.43 8.93 -8.78
N TYR A 204 -13.73 8.04 -7.83
CA TYR A 204 -13.19 6.68 -7.83
C TYR A 204 -13.61 5.92 -9.08
N GLU A 205 -14.90 5.94 -9.41
CA GLU A 205 -15.47 5.22 -10.55
C GLU A 205 -14.90 5.74 -11.88
N ASP A 206 -14.79 7.06 -12.04
CA ASP A 206 -14.20 7.70 -13.21
C ASP A 206 -12.75 7.24 -13.43
N ILE A 207 -11.92 7.29 -12.39
CA ILE A 207 -10.51 6.89 -12.50
C ILE A 207 -10.37 5.40 -12.82
N VAL A 208 -11.13 4.55 -12.11
CA VAL A 208 -11.05 3.09 -12.33
C VAL A 208 -11.50 2.73 -13.75
N ALA A 209 -12.48 3.42 -14.31
CA ALA A 209 -13.00 3.15 -15.66
C ALA A 209 -12.11 3.68 -16.79
N THR A 210 -11.29 4.71 -16.54
CA THR A 210 -10.53 5.43 -17.58
C THR A 210 -9.04 5.08 -17.61
N VAL A 211 -8.47 4.65 -16.48
CA VAL A 211 -7.06 4.30 -16.38
C VAL A 211 -6.81 2.87 -16.85
N ASP A 212 -5.77 2.69 -17.66
CA ASP A 212 -5.28 1.37 -18.06
C ASP A 212 -4.50 0.71 -16.92
N TRP A 213 -5.14 -0.23 -16.23
CA TRP A 213 -4.57 -0.94 -15.10
C TRP A 213 -3.70 -2.13 -15.52
N GLU A 214 -2.52 -2.24 -14.92
CA GLU A 214 -1.63 -3.38 -15.09
C GLU A 214 -1.62 -4.27 -13.85
N GLN A 215 -1.51 -5.58 -14.05
CA GLN A 215 -1.34 -6.50 -12.93
C GLN A 215 0.07 -6.31 -12.33
N ASP A 216 0.14 -6.03 -11.03
CA ASP A 216 1.45 -5.88 -10.34
C ASP A 216 2.31 -7.14 -10.54
N LYS A 217 3.52 -6.94 -11.08
CA LYS A 217 4.44 -8.00 -11.55
C LYS A 217 4.87 -8.94 -10.42
N VAL A 218 4.75 -8.48 -9.16
CA VAL A 218 5.03 -9.27 -7.95
C VAL A 218 4.15 -10.54 -7.89
N TRP A 219 3.01 -10.56 -8.58
CA TRP A 219 2.14 -11.73 -8.68
C TRP A 219 1.70 -12.00 -10.11
N ARG A 220 2.38 -12.95 -10.77
CA ARG A 220 2.00 -13.40 -12.12
C ARG A 220 0.60 -14.03 -12.12
N VAL A 221 -0.43 -13.28 -12.52
CA VAL A 221 -1.74 -13.81 -12.90
C VAL A 221 -1.85 -13.71 -14.42
N ARG A 222 -2.14 -14.82 -15.10
CA ARG A 222 -2.23 -14.85 -16.56
C ARG A 222 -3.58 -14.27 -16.99
N LYS A 223 -3.55 -13.28 -17.89
CA LYS A 223 -4.73 -12.77 -18.62
C LYS A 223 -5.29 -13.90 -19.49
N GLN A 224 -6.61 -14.08 -19.50
CA GLN A 224 -7.28 -14.92 -20.49
C GLN A 224 -7.92 -13.98 -21.51
N GLU A 225 -7.43 -13.98 -22.74
CA GLU A 225 -8.05 -13.24 -23.84
C GLU A 225 -9.43 -13.86 -24.15
N GLY A 226 -10.49 -13.03 -24.21
CA GLY A 226 -11.77 -13.45 -24.80
C GLY A 226 -13.06 -13.17 -24.02
N ASN A 227 -13.04 -12.55 -22.83
CA ASN A 227 -14.28 -12.14 -22.15
C ASN A 227 -14.18 -10.68 -21.67
N ALA A 228 -15.22 -9.89 -21.95
CA ALA A 228 -15.32 -8.47 -21.57
C ALA A 228 -15.41 -8.23 -20.04
N ASN A 229 -15.44 -9.29 -19.24
CA ASN A 229 -15.41 -9.21 -17.79
C ASN A 229 -13.99 -9.45 -17.27
N TRP A 230 -13.43 -8.44 -16.60
CA TRP A 230 -12.21 -8.49 -15.81
C TRP A 230 -12.38 -9.42 -14.60
N HIS A 231 -12.44 -10.72 -14.82
CA HIS A 231 -12.39 -11.68 -13.72
C HIS A 231 -10.92 -11.90 -13.33
N LEU A 232 -10.45 -11.12 -12.34
CA LEU A 232 -9.28 -11.47 -11.54
C LEU A 232 -9.52 -12.87 -10.98
N ARG A 233 -8.89 -13.90 -11.58
CA ARG A 233 -8.94 -15.23 -11.00
C ARG A 233 -8.12 -15.19 -9.72
N THR A 234 -8.75 -15.53 -8.61
CA THR A 234 -8.08 -15.71 -7.34
C THR A 234 -6.95 -16.72 -7.53
N VAL A 235 -5.74 -16.24 -7.31
CA VAL A 235 -4.58 -17.11 -7.28
C VAL A 235 -4.72 -17.98 -6.04
N LYS A 236 -4.43 -19.27 -6.08
CA LYS A 236 -4.39 -20.08 -4.84
C LYS A 236 -2.98 -20.11 -4.30
N GLU A 237 -2.81 -20.04 -2.99
CA GLU A 237 -1.50 -20.17 -2.36
C GLU A 237 -1.17 -21.65 -2.10
N CYS A 238 0.06 -22.06 -2.41
CA CYS A 238 0.53 -23.40 -2.10
C CYS A 238 0.70 -23.58 -0.57
N PRO A 239 -0.02 -24.53 0.07
CA PRO A 239 0.03 -24.78 1.52
C PRO A 239 1.35 -25.43 1.97
N GLY A 240 2.20 -25.85 1.01
CA GLY A 240 3.45 -26.55 1.27
C GLY A 240 3.27 -28.02 1.65
N LEU A 241 4.37 -28.77 1.67
CA LEU A 241 4.40 -30.20 2.04
C LEU A 241 4.57 -30.36 3.57
N GLY A 242 3.67 -29.78 4.37
CA GLY A 242 3.69 -29.92 5.83
C GLY A 242 4.81 -29.17 6.57
N ARG A 243 5.54 -28.28 5.89
CA ARG A 243 6.56 -27.37 6.49
C ARG A 243 6.15 -25.90 6.47
N GLY A 244 4.84 -25.63 6.41
CA GLY A 244 4.28 -24.29 6.23
C GLY A 244 4.16 -23.87 4.75
N PHE A 245 3.52 -22.73 4.53
CA PHE A 245 3.26 -22.17 3.20
C PHE A 245 4.57 -21.96 2.43
N CYS A 246 4.60 -22.35 1.16
CA CYS A 246 5.80 -22.14 0.35
C CYS A 246 5.87 -20.75 -0.30
N GLY A 247 4.82 -19.92 -0.12
CA GLY A 247 4.66 -18.56 -0.64
C GLY A 247 4.26 -18.46 -2.12
N ARG A 248 4.39 -19.55 -2.89
CA ARG A 248 4.15 -19.54 -4.33
C ARG A 248 2.67 -19.68 -4.67
N SER A 249 2.31 -18.98 -5.73
CA SER A 249 1.02 -19.08 -6.41
C SER A 249 0.90 -20.42 -7.14
N LEU A 250 -0.25 -21.09 -7.02
CA LEU A 250 -0.58 -22.22 -7.86
C LEU A 250 -0.81 -21.75 -9.29
N GLN A 251 -0.23 -22.48 -10.25
CA GLN A 251 -0.40 -22.21 -11.67
C GLN A 251 -1.50 -23.13 -12.20
N LYS A 252 -2.55 -22.56 -12.82
CA LYS A 252 -3.53 -23.35 -13.58
C LYS A 252 -2.85 -23.84 -14.85
N VAL A 253 -2.89 -25.14 -15.12
CA VAL A 253 -2.44 -25.68 -16.41
C VAL A 253 -3.54 -25.38 -17.44
N PRO A 254 -3.23 -24.70 -18.56
CA PRO A 254 -4.19 -24.45 -19.63
C PRO A 254 -4.90 -25.72 -20.10
N ASP A 255 -6.18 -25.60 -20.44
CA ASP A 255 -7.06 -26.73 -20.78
C ASP A 255 -6.58 -27.50 -22.03
N ASP A 256 -5.75 -26.87 -22.87
CA ASP A 256 -5.13 -27.40 -24.08
C ASP A 256 -3.69 -27.93 -23.88
N THR A 257 -3.15 -27.89 -22.66
CA THR A 257 -1.77 -28.31 -22.38
C THR A 257 -1.70 -29.38 -21.28
N HIS A 258 -0.99 -30.48 -21.56
CA HIS A 258 -0.69 -31.52 -20.56
C HIS A 258 0.79 -31.42 -20.14
N GLN A 259 1.16 -30.39 -19.37
CA GLN A 259 2.55 -30.18 -18.93
C GLN A 259 2.69 -30.46 -17.43
N ILE A 260 3.71 -31.23 -16.99
CA ILE A 260 4.58 -30.95 -15.80
C ILE A 260 5.90 -31.76 -15.84
N GLY A 261 7.06 -31.08 -15.66
CA GLY A 261 8.33 -31.61 -15.10
C GLY A 261 9.54 -30.64 -15.21
N PRO A 262 10.41 -30.46 -14.17
CA PRO A 262 11.39 -29.35 -14.09
C PRO A 262 12.71 -29.51 -14.88
N ARG A 263 12.79 -30.39 -15.89
CA ARG A 263 14.05 -30.61 -16.63
C ARG A 263 13.93 -30.89 -18.13
N ASP A 264 12.78 -30.66 -18.77
CA ASP A 264 12.67 -30.98 -20.19
C ASP A 264 11.89 -29.94 -20.98
N VAL A 265 12.62 -28.93 -21.46
CA VAL A 265 12.09 -27.89 -22.36
C VAL A 265 11.85 -28.44 -23.77
N HIS A 266 12.45 -29.60 -24.11
CA HIS A 266 12.49 -30.12 -25.48
C HIS A 266 11.55 -31.31 -25.74
N HIS A 267 11.05 -32.01 -24.71
CA HIS A 267 10.11 -33.14 -24.87
C HIS A 267 8.74 -32.93 -24.19
N ALA A 268 8.23 -31.69 -24.19
CA ALA A 268 7.01 -31.26 -23.50
C ALA A 268 5.71 -32.02 -23.88
N ALA A 269 5.67 -32.71 -25.02
CA ALA A 269 4.47 -33.38 -25.52
C ALA A 269 4.21 -34.80 -24.93
N LYS A 270 5.05 -35.29 -24.00
CA LYS A 270 5.02 -36.71 -23.58
C LYS A 270 5.02 -36.98 -22.07
N THR A 271 4.96 -35.95 -21.22
CA THR A 271 5.16 -36.11 -19.77
C THR A 271 3.85 -36.23 -18.99
N ARG A 272 3.82 -37.16 -18.03
CA ARG A 272 2.70 -37.42 -17.10
C ARG A 272 3.08 -36.95 -15.68
N PRO A 273 2.11 -36.69 -14.77
CA PRO A 273 2.41 -36.39 -13.37
C PRO A 273 3.32 -37.49 -12.79
N HIS A 274 4.47 -37.12 -12.24
CA HIS A 274 5.42 -38.11 -11.74
C HIS A 274 4.78 -38.86 -10.54
N GLY A 275 5.09 -40.15 -10.35
CA GLY A 275 4.41 -41.01 -9.36
C GLY A 275 4.49 -40.52 -7.90
N ASN A 276 5.44 -39.62 -7.61
CA ASN A 276 5.66 -38.96 -6.31
C ASN A 276 4.86 -37.65 -6.12
N TRP A 277 4.00 -37.27 -7.07
CA TRP A 277 3.09 -36.13 -6.93
C TRP A 277 1.81 -36.59 -6.22
N HIS A 278 1.43 -35.89 -5.16
CA HIS A 278 0.26 -36.20 -4.33
C HIS A 278 -0.66 -34.98 -4.22
N CYS A 279 -1.98 -35.18 -4.30
CA CYS A 279 -2.96 -34.19 -3.88
C CYS A 279 -3.06 -34.25 -2.35
N SER A 280 -2.59 -33.21 -1.64
CA SER A 280 -2.57 -33.18 -0.18
C SER A 280 -3.98 -33.10 0.46
N MET A 281 -5.00 -32.71 -0.32
CA MET A 281 -6.39 -32.63 0.12
C MET A 281 -7.24 -33.83 -0.30
N ALA A 282 -6.60 -34.95 -0.68
CA ALA A 282 -7.29 -36.18 -1.03
C ALA A 282 -8.01 -36.78 0.19
N LYS A 283 -9.23 -36.29 0.47
CA LYS A 283 -10.28 -37.12 1.09
C LYS A 283 -10.69 -38.20 0.10
N GLU A 284 -11.39 -39.23 0.60
CA GLU A 284 -11.67 -40.52 -0.06
C GLU A 284 -12.21 -40.44 -1.50
N ASP A 285 -12.74 -39.29 -1.94
CA ASP A 285 -13.30 -39.08 -3.29
C ASP A 285 -12.43 -38.23 -4.24
N CYS A 286 -11.23 -37.83 -3.85
CA CYS A 286 -10.34 -37.10 -4.76
C CYS A 286 -9.77 -38.08 -5.79
N GLN A 287 -10.34 -38.10 -6.99
CA GLN A 287 -9.79 -38.89 -8.09
C GLN A 287 -8.37 -38.39 -8.41
N LYS A 288 -7.36 -39.13 -7.92
CA LYS A 288 -6.01 -39.02 -8.47
C LYS A 288 -6.18 -39.35 -9.96
N PRO A 289 -5.82 -38.45 -10.90
CA PRO A 289 -5.80 -38.82 -12.30
C PRO A 289 -4.96 -40.07 -12.43
N GLN A 290 -5.58 -41.17 -12.85
CA GLN A 290 -4.81 -42.34 -13.23
C GLN A 290 -3.90 -41.90 -14.36
N LEU A 291 -2.62 -42.28 -14.32
CA LEU A 291 -1.61 -41.87 -15.30
C LEU A 291 -2.03 -42.12 -16.76
N ALA A 292 -2.96 -43.07 -16.97
CA ALA A 292 -3.48 -43.48 -18.26
C ALA A 292 -4.81 -42.81 -18.65
N SER A 293 -5.46 -42.07 -17.75
CA SER A 293 -6.71 -41.39 -18.03
C SER A 293 -6.40 -40.04 -18.69
N PRO A 294 -6.97 -39.73 -19.88
CA PRO A 294 -6.89 -38.39 -20.42
C PRO A 294 -7.50 -37.42 -19.40
N LEU A 295 -6.72 -36.47 -18.93
CA LEU A 295 -7.16 -35.44 -17.99
C LEU A 295 -8.23 -34.60 -18.69
N GLN A 296 -9.51 -34.82 -18.36
CA GLN A 296 -10.62 -34.01 -18.87
C GLN A 296 -10.76 -32.67 -18.13
N GLU A 297 -10.21 -32.54 -16.91
CA GLU A 297 -10.36 -31.34 -16.10
C GLU A 297 -9.03 -30.61 -15.87
N PRO A 298 -9.07 -29.27 -15.81
CA PRO A 298 -7.91 -28.47 -15.43
C PRO A 298 -7.46 -28.77 -14.01
N TYR A 299 -6.15 -28.78 -13.82
CA TYR A 299 -5.52 -28.93 -12.52
C TYR A 299 -4.52 -27.80 -12.27
N TRP A 300 -4.19 -27.60 -11.01
CA TRP A 300 -3.35 -26.52 -10.52
C TRP A 300 -2.10 -27.10 -9.87
N TRP A 301 -0.95 -26.43 -9.99
CA TRP A 301 0.30 -26.99 -9.49
C TRP A 301 1.27 -25.97 -8.89
N CYS A 302 2.16 -26.44 -8.03
CA CYS A 302 3.27 -25.66 -7.47
C CYS A 302 4.61 -26.25 -7.88
N SER A 303 5.40 -25.48 -8.63
CA SER A 303 6.73 -25.89 -9.10
C SER A 303 7.76 -26.08 -7.99
N LYS A 304 7.62 -25.39 -6.85
CA LYS A 304 8.54 -25.49 -5.71
C LYS A 304 8.28 -26.71 -4.84
N CYS A 305 7.01 -27.01 -4.61
CA CYS A 305 6.59 -28.11 -3.74
C CYS A 305 6.26 -29.39 -4.50
N SER A 306 6.39 -29.39 -5.83
CA SER A 306 6.20 -30.56 -6.69
C SER A 306 4.89 -31.31 -6.40
N TRP A 307 3.79 -30.57 -6.25
CA TRP A 307 2.46 -31.11 -5.99
C TRP A 307 1.41 -30.40 -6.85
N TYR A 308 0.24 -31.03 -7.00
CA TYR A 308 -0.89 -30.52 -7.76
C TYR A 308 -2.21 -30.79 -7.04
N CYS A 309 -3.25 -30.06 -7.42
CA CYS A 309 -4.63 -30.24 -6.98
C CYS A 309 -5.59 -30.10 -8.16
N CYS A 310 -6.68 -30.88 -8.16
CA CYS A 310 -7.75 -30.72 -9.14
C CYS A 310 -8.57 -29.45 -8.87
N ASP A 311 -9.39 -29.03 -9.83
CA ASP A 311 -10.22 -27.82 -9.70
C ASP A 311 -11.17 -27.90 -8.49
N ALA A 312 -11.76 -29.07 -8.21
CA ALA A 312 -12.61 -29.28 -7.04
C ALA A 312 -11.86 -29.06 -5.70
N CYS A 313 -10.61 -29.52 -5.60
CA CYS A 313 -9.76 -29.25 -4.43
C CYS A 313 -9.36 -27.77 -4.38
N VAL A 314 -9.01 -27.16 -5.50
CA VAL A 314 -8.69 -25.72 -5.57
C VAL A 314 -9.85 -24.83 -5.10
N ARG A 315 -11.09 -25.15 -5.48
CA ARG A 315 -12.26 -24.39 -5.02
C ARG A 315 -12.43 -24.40 -3.50
N ARG A 316 -11.93 -25.43 -2.83
CA ARG A 316 -11.93 -25.55 -1.36
C ARG A 316 -10.71 -24.91 -0.70
N MET A 317 -9.68 -24.56 -1.46
CA MET A 317 -8.52 -23.85 -0.92
C MET A 317 -8.88 -22.38 -0.66
N PRO A 318 -8.35 -21.76 0.40
CA PRO A 318 -8.48 -20.32 0.57
C PRO A 318 -7.89 -19.61 -0.65
N ASP A 319 -8.56 -18.56 -1.09
CA ASP A 319 -8.00 -17.66 -2.09
C ASP A 319 -6.73 -17.02 -1.52
N LYS A 320 -5.70 -16.92 -2.35
CA LYS A 320 -4.58 -16.04 -2.04
C LYS A 320 -5.09 -14.62 -2.09
N ALA A 321 -4.56 -13.78 -1.21
CA ALA A 321 -4.63 -12.34 -1.36
C ALA A 321 -4.49 -11.96 -2.83
N THR A 322 -5.51 -11.30 -3.39
CA THR A 322 -5.41 -10.79 -4.74
C THR A 322 -4.27 -9.78 -4.78
N SER A 323 -3.56 -9.73 -5.89
CA SER A 323 -2.57 -8.67 -6.03
C SER A 323 -3.29 -7.40 -6.38
N LYS A 324 -2.81 -6.28 -5.85
CA LYS A 324 -3.17 -4.97 -6.39
C LYS A 324 -2.85 -4.93 -7.89
N GLN A 325 -3.58 -4.08 -8.59
CA GLN A 325 -3.20 -3.60 -9.91
C GLN A 325 -2.50 -2.25 -9.75
N VAL A 326 -1.62 -1.92 -10.68
CA VAL A 326 -0.81 -0.72 -10.66
C VAL A 326 -1.00 0.05 -11.96
N ALA A 327 -0.91 1.36 -11.86
CA ALA A 327 -0.79 2.25 -12.99
C ALA A 327 0.14 3.40 -12.57
N GLN A 328 0.61 4.17 -13.55
CA GLN A 328 1.26 5.44 -13.31
C GLN A 328 0.36 6.54 -13.84
N TRP A 329 0.21 7.62 -13.09
CA TRP A 329 -0.53 8.77 -13.59
C TRP A 329 0.17 9.32 -14.83
N ARG A 330 -0.62 9.56 -15.88
CA ARG A 330 -0.26 10.28 -17.09
C ARG A 330 -1.34 11.34 -17.32
N PRO A 331 -0.98 12.60 -17.62
CA PRO A 331 -2.00 13.59 -17.90
C PRO A 331 -2.83 13.19 -19.12
N GLY A 332 -4.10 13.56 -19.11
CA GLY A 332 -5.08 13.20 -20.13
C GLY A 332 -5.78 11.86 -19.90
N ALA A 333 -5.33 11.02 -18.96
CA ALA A 333 -6.00 9.75 -18.66
C ALA A 333 -7.40 9.95 -18.06
N SER A 334 -7.55 10.88 -17.12
CA SER A 334 -8.84 11.35 -16.61
C SER A 334 -8.74 12.85 -16.29
N PRO A 335 -9.67 13.69 -16.81
CA PRO A 335 -9.69 15.10 -16.46
C PRO A 335 -9.87 15.37 -14.96
N GLN A 336 -10.63 14.52 -14.27
CA GLN A 336 -10.86 14.65 -12.83
C GLN A 336 -9.61 14.27 -12.03
N LEU A 337 -8.89 13.23 -12.48
CA LEU A 337 -7.61 12.82 -11.94
C LEU A 337 -6.55 13.94 -12.10
N ASP A 338 -6.46 14.52 -13.29
CA ASP A 338 -5.51 15.60 -13.57
C ASP A 338 -5.78 16.83 -12.70
N ALA A 339 -7.05 17.19 -12.54
CA ALA A 339 -7.45 18.26 -11.64
C ALA A 339 -7.08 17.95 -10.18
N LEU A 340 -7.27 16.71 -9.72
CA LEU A 340 -6.86 16.31 -8.38
C LEU A 340 -5.34 16.40 -8.21
N VAL A 341 -4.56 15.91 -9.17
CA VAL A 341 -3.09 15.98 -9.13
C VAL A 341 -2.62 17.44 -9.09
N ALA A 342 -3.18 18.32 -9.93
CA ALA A 342 -2.86 19.74 -9.93
C ALA A 342 -3.16 20.40 -8.58
N ASP A 343 -4.32 20.11 -7.99
CA ASP A 343 -4.71 20.65 -6.69
C ASP A 343 -3.78 20.16 -5.58
N VAL A 344 -3.41 18.88 -5.56
CA VAL A 344 -2.46 18.34 -4.57
C VAL A 344 -1.08 18.99 -4.70
N VAL A 345 -0.57 19.14 -5.92
CA VAL A 345 0.73 19.77 -6.16
C VAL A 345 0.74 21.21 -5.63
N LYS A 346 -0.31 21.97 -5.94
CA LYS A 346 -0.49 23.35 -5.48
C LYS A 346 -0.68 23.43 -3.96
N ASP A 347 -1.58 22.62 -3.42
CA ASP A 347 -2.05 22.71 -2.03
C ASP A 347 -1.02 22.29 -1.00
N PHE A 348 -0.12 21.39 -1.40
CA PHE A 348 0.96 20.88 -0.58
C PHE A 348 2.33 21.39 -1.03
N ASN A 349 2.37 22.33 -1.97
CA ASN A 349 3.60 22.95 -2.45
C ASN A 349 4.63 21.92 -2.95
N LEU A 350 4.15 20.86 -3.61
CA LEU A 350 5.03 19.87 -4.23
C LEU A 350 5.76 20.52 -5.41
N PRO A 351 6.97 20.04 -5.74
CA PRO A 351 7.58 20.40 -7.01
C PRO A 351 6.73 19.91 -8.18
N ASP A 352 6.95 20.47 -9.37
CA ASP A 352 6.32 19.98 -10.59
C ASP A 352 6.77 18.53 -10.87
N PRO A 353 5.85 17.54 -10.98
CA PRO A 353 6.22 16.15 -11.24
C PRO A 353 7.00 15.95 -12.54
N PHE A 354 6.80 16.81 -13.56
CA PHE A 354 7.55 16.73 -14.81
C PHE A 354 8.98 17.24 -14.69
N GLN A 355 9.20 18.25 -13.84
CA GLN A 355 10.52 18.87 -13.68
C GLN A 355 11.36 18.17 -12.62
N ALA A 356 10.73 17.77 -11.51
CA ALA A 356 11.40 17.10 -10.41
C ALA A 356 11.56 15.58 -10.64
N GLY A 357 10.97 15.04 -11.70
CA GLY A 357 11.18 13.64 -12.11
C GLY A 357 10.64 12.62 -11.14
N TYR A 358 9.69 13.00 -10.26
CA TYR A 358 9.07 12.06 -9.34
C TYR A 358 7.79 11.47 -9.93
N THR A 359 7.55 10.18 -9.64
CA THR A 359 6.42 9.45 -10.21
C THR A 359 5.22 9.46 -9.26
N ILE A 360 4.03 9.65 -9.81
CA ILE A 360 2.76 9.44 -9.09
C ILE A 360 2.27 8.03 -9.43
N LYS A 361 2.43 7.10 -8.47
CA LYS A 361 2.00 5.71 -8.63
C LYS A 361 0.56 5.55 -8.18
N MET A 362 -0.19 4.73 -8.90
CA MET A 362 -1.58 4.41 -8.60
C MET A 362 -1.66 2.92 -8.27
N ASN A 363 -2.27 2.58 -7.14
CA ASN A 363 -2.48 1.19 -6.75
C ASN A 363 -3.99 0.94 -6.57
N TRP A 364 -4.55 0.07 -7.38
CA TRP A 364 -5.94 -0.35 -7.27
C TRP A 364 -6.04 -1.72 -6.58
N TYR A 365 -6.83 -1.77 -5.53
CA TYR A 365 -7.15 -2.90 -4.69
C TYR A 365 -8.58 -3.32 -5.06
N PRO A 366 -8.77 -4.24 -6.02
CA PRO A 366 -10.09 -4.60 -6.53
C PRO A 366 -11.03 -5.14 -5.45
N ASP A 367 -10.49 -5.69 -4.37
CA ASP A 367 -11.26 -6.28 -3.27
C ASP A 367 -10.53 -6.19 -1.91
N ALA A 368 -11.23 -6.67 -0.88
CA ALA A 368 -10.78 -6.80 0.50
C ALA A 368 -9.55 -7.69 0.73
N LEU A 369 -9.29 -8.65 -0.16
CA LEU A 369 -8.17 -9.57 -0.06
C LEU A 369 -6.89 -8.98 -0.67
N SER A 370 -7.01 -7.90 -1.43
CA SER A 370 -5.85 -7.22 -2.01
C SER A 370 -4.95 -6.66 -0.92
N ARG A 371 -3.65 -6.98 -0.92
CA ARG A 371 -2.72 -6.52 0.12
C ARG A 371 -1.41 -5.98 -0.45
N VAL A 372 -0.75 -5.17 0.36
CA VAL A 372 0.64 -4.77 0.16
C VAL A 372 1.40 -5.10 1.44
N SER A 373 2.38 -5.99 1.33
CA SER A 373 3.25 -6.36 2.44
C SER A 373 3.95 -5.11 3.01
N PRO A 374 4.25 -5.07 4.31
CA PRO A 374 5.04 -4.00 4.90
C PRO A 374 6.37 -3.84 4.16
N HIS A 375 6.62 -2.64 3.65
CA HIS A 375 7.85 -2.27 2.94
C HIS A 375 8.23 -0.82 3.26
N ARG A 376 9.41 -0.37 2.81
CA ARG A 376 9.93 0.98 3.05
C ARG A 376 10.37 1.60 1.73
N HIS A 377 10.32 2.93 1.70
CA HIS A 377 10.91 3.77 0.65
C HIS A 377 11.70 4.90 1.33
N ASP A 378 12.73 5.41 0.66
CA ASP A 378 13.56 6.52 1.16
C ASP A 378 13.00 7.91 0.81
N ASN A 379 11.72 7.96 0.45
CA ASN A 379 11.00 9.16 0.05
C ASN A 379 9.94 9.55 1.08
N TRP A 380 9.54 10.82 1.09
CA TRP A 380 8.25 11.19 1.66
C TRP A 380 7.15 10.73 0.74
N THR A 381 6.05 10.30 1.35
CA THR A 381 4.89 9.78 0.65
C THR A 381 3.67 10.57 1.06
N LEU A 382 3.06 11.23 0.08
CA LEU A 382 1.70 11.76 0.20
C LEU A 382 0.77 10.79 -0.53
N LEU A 383 -0.17 10.20 0.21
CA LEU A 383 -1.06 9.16 -0.27
C LEU A 383 -2.52 9.61 -0.13
N ILE A 384 -3.29 9.47 -1.20
CA ILE A 384 -4.75 9.69 -1.20
C ILE A 384 -5.44 8.34 -1.34
N SER A 385 -6.52 8.14 -0.59
CA SER A 385 -7.38 6.96 -0.64
C SER A 385 -8.73 7.30 -1.27
N LEU A 386 -9.18 6.50 -2.22
CA LEU A 386 -10.48 6.63 -2.90
C LEU A 386 -11.20 5.28 -2.91
N GLY A 387 -12.54 5.28 -2.83
CA GLY A 387 -13.36 4.07 -2.82
C GLY A 387 -13.52 3.44 -1.43
N ALA A 388 -13.50 2.11 -1.37
CA ALA A 388 -13.77 1.35 -0.16
C ALA A 388 -12.77 1.64 0.98
N PRO A 389 -13.23 1.69 2.25
CA PRO A 389 -12.34 1.97 3.38
C PRO A 389 -11.36 0.82 3.60
N ARG A 390 -10.07 1.16 3.80
CA ARG A 390 -9.02 0.18 4.13
C ARG A 390 -8.03 0.73 5.13
N VAL A 391 -7.45 -0.18 5.91
CA VAL A 391 -6.37 0.14 6.84
C VAL A 391 -5.07 0.34 6.04
N LEU A 392 -4.38 1.43 6.34
CA LEU A 392 -2.98 1.65 6.00
C LEU A 392 -2.17 1.50 7.29
N SER A 393 -1.23 0.56 7.30
CA SER A 393 -0.24 0.45 8.38
C SER A 393 0.92 1.39 8.10
N VAL A 394 1.33 2.19 9.08
CA VAL A 394 2.53 3.05 9.02
C VAL A 394 3.31 2.88 10.32
N ASP A 395 4.42 2.13 10.24
CA ASP A 395 5.14 1.52 11.36
C ASP A 395 4.19 0.79 12.32
N ARG A 396 3.89 1.36 13.49
CA ARG A 396 2.95 0.79 14.46
C ARG A 396 1.57 1.44 14.44
N ALA A 397 1.38 2.49 13.65
CA ALA A 397 0.07 3.10 13.47
C ALA A 397 -0.77 2.27 12.51
N GLN A 398 -2.04 2.06 12.87
CA GLN A 398 -3.08 1.59 11.95
C GLN A 398 -3.98 2.79 11.67
N VAL A 399 -4.15 3.15 10.40
CA VAL A 399 -4.99 4.28 9.99
C VAL A 399 -6.07 3.76 9.06
N LEU A 400 -7.35 3.88 9.44
CA LEU A 400 -8.47 3.55 8.58
C LEU A 400 -8.68 4.68 7.56
N MET A 401 -8.26 4.45 6.32
CA MET A 401 -8.37 5.37 5.20
C MET A 401 -9.70 5.13 4.47
N GLU A 402 -10.60 6.11 4.52
CA GLU A 402 -11.87 6.16 3.81
C GLU A 402 -11.74 6.90 2.45
N ASP A 403 -12.87 7.06 1.76
CA ASP A 403 -12.95 7.81 0.52
C ASP A 403 -12.61 9.30 0.70
N GLY A 404 -11.60 9.73 -0.06
CA GLY A 404 -11.09 11.10 -0.10
C GLY A 404 -10.02 11.40 0.94
N ASP A 405 -9.66 10.46 1.83
CA ASP A 405 -8.67 10.72 2.87
C ASP A 405 -7.26 10.87 2.30
N LEU A 406 -6.47 11.76 2.89
CA LEU A 406 -5.07 12.01 2.54
C LEU A 406 -4.18 11.80 3.76
N ILE A 407 -3.02 11.20 3.54
CA ILE A 407 -2.01 10.98 4.57
C ILE A 407 -0.62 11.32 4.03
N LEU A 408 0.15 12.08 4.80
CA LEU A 408 1.58 12.34 4.59
C LEU A 408 2.36 11.56 5.64
N PHE A 409 3.39 10.84 5.20
CA PHE A 409 4.38 10.21 6.07
C PHE A 409 5.74 10.19 5.36
N GLY A 410 6.80 10.00 6.13
CA GLY A 410 8.16 9.93 5.61
C GLY A 410 8.57 8.50 5.26
N THR A 411 9.76 8.13 5.70
CA THR A 411 10.46 6.88 5.41
C THR A 411 10.03 5.69 6.30
N GLN A 412 8.83 5.76 6.90
CA GLN A 412 8.27 4.70 7.73
C GLN A 412 7.91 3.44 6.92
N SER A 413 7.96 2.27 7.58
CA SER A 413 7.46 1.04 6.97
C SER A 413 5.97 1.15 6.81
N HIS A 414 5.43 0.77 5.67
CA HIS A 414 4.00 0.85 5.47
C HIS A 414 3.48 -0.28 4.60
N GLY A 415 2.19 -0.55 4.71
CA GLY A 415 1.53 -1.62 3.98
C GLY A 415 0.02 -1.50 4.06
N VAL A 416 -0.67 -2.33 3.28
CA VAL A 416 -2.14 -2.44 3.29
C VAL A 416 -2.46 -3.88 3.62
N PRO A 417 -2.90 -4.21 4.84
CA PRO A 417 -3.30 -5.57 5.19
C PRO A 417 -4.59 -5.99 4.48
N GLU A 418 -4.84 -7.30 4.47
CA GLU A 418 -6.14 -7.86 4.08
C GLU A 418 -7.23 -7.37 5.04
N MET A 419 -8.42 -7.12 4.51
CA MET A 419 -9.60 -6.77 5.32
C MET A 419 -10.83 -7.48 4.77
N PRO A 420 -11.00 -8.80 5.01
CA PRO A 420 -12.05 -9.61 4.39
C PRO A 420 -13.48 -9.08 4.54
N SER A 421 -13.75 -8.26 5.55
CA SER A 421 -15.06 -7.63 5.79
C SER A 421 -15.31 -6.35 4.99
N ALA A 422 -14.30 -5.77 4.35
CA ALA A 422 -14.46 -4.57 3.55
C ALA A 422 -15.15 -4.92 2.22
N ALA A 423 -16.15 -4.13 1.83
CA ALA A 423 -16.86 -4.31 0.58
C ALA A 423 -16.39 -3.29 -0.47
N GLY A 424 -16.15 -3.75 -1.69
CA GLY A 424 -15.76 -2.90 -2.82
C GLY A 424 -14.26 -2.76 -3.02
N GLY A 425 -13.90 -2.09 -4.12
CA GLY A 425 -12.50 -1.81 -4.45
C GLY A 425 -12.03 -0.48 -3.86
N ARG A 426 -10.71 -0.34 -3.69
CA ARG A 426 -10.05 0.87 -3.21
C ARG A 426 -8.93 1.26 -4.17
N LEU A 427 -8.76 2.55 -4.40
CA LEU A 427 -7.63 3.11 -5.12
C LEU A 427 -6.76 3.93 -4.15
N SER A 428 -5.44 3.85 -4.31
CA SER A 428 -4.53 4.83 -3.72
C SER A 428 -3.71 5.55 -4.79
N LEU A 429 -3.66 6.89 -4.72
CA LEU A 429 -2.69 7.71 -5.46
C LEU A 429 -1.51 8.02 -4.54
N VAL A 430 -0.29 7.74 -4.99
CA VAL A 430 0.93 7.77 -4.18
C VAL A 430 1.93 8.70 -4.83
N PHE A 431 2.13 9.87 -4.21
CA PHE A 431 3.14 10.85 -4.56
C PHE A 431 4.38 10.55 -3.73
N MET A 432 5.44 10.03 -4.35
CA MET A 432 6.72 9.81 -3.68
C MET A 432 7.69 10.89 -4.11
N PHE A 433 8.26 11.65 -3.17
CA PHE A 433 9.16 12.76 -3.46
C PHE A 433 10.24 12.86 -2.38
N ALA A 434 11.33 13.53 -2.70
CA ALA A 434 12.41 13.77 -1.74
C ALA A 434 11.86 14.52 -0.51
N PRO A 435 12.40 14.27 0.71
CA PRO A 435 11.98 14.97 1.92
C PRO A 435 11.92 16.50 1.75
N ASP A 436 10.76 17.11 2.00
CA ASP A 436 10.56 18.55 1.83
C ASP A 436 9.73 19.16 2.96
N GLN A 437 10.39 19.93 3.82
CA GLN A 437 9.78 20.57 4.98
C GLN A 437 8.66 21.55 4.63
N ALA A 438 8.66 22.13 3.42
CA ALA A 438 7.58 23.01 2.98
C ALA A 438 6.28 22.21 2.76
N VAL A 439 6.39 20.98 2.24
CA VAL A 439 5.28 20.05 2.07
C VAL A 439 4.73 19.62 3.43
N GLY A 440 5.61 19.29 4.37
CA GLY A 440 5.25 18.95 5.74
C GLY A 440 4.50 20.09 6.44
N SER A 441 5.03 21.31 6.32
CA SER A 441 4.42 22.51 6.89
C SER A 441 3.03 22.80 6.30
N ALA A 442 2.86 22.62 4.99
CA ALA A 442 1.57 22.78 4.32
C ALA A 442 0.54 21.74 4.80
N ALA A 443 0.95 20.47 4.91
CA ALA A 443 0.09 19.41 5.41
C ALA A 443 -0.34 19.65 6.87
N GLU A 444 0.58 20.06 7.73
CA GLU A 444 0.27 20.40 9.13
C GLU A 444 -0.65 21.61 9.25
N ALA A 445 -0.42 22.66 8.44
CA ALA A 445 -1.29 23.84 8.42
C ALA A 445 -2.73 23.47 8.06
N ARG A 446 -2.93 22.61 7.06
CA ARG A 446 -4.26 22.12 6.66
C ARG A 446 -4.88 21.21 7.72
N ALA A 447 -4.12 20.27 8.29
CA ALA A 447 -4.60 19.41 9.36
C ALA A 447 -5.05 20.22 10.59
N ARG A 448 -4.30 21.27 10.96
CA ARG A 448 -4.68 22.20 12.04
C ARG A 448 -5.93 23.01 11.73
N ALA A 449 -6.11 23.43 10.48
CA ALA A 449 -7.28 24.23 10.08
C ALA A 449 -8.59 23.43 10.21
N GLY A 450 -8.54 22.14 9.90
CA GLY A 450 -9.69 21.23 10.02
C GLY A 450 -10.89 21.63 9.14
N GLY A 451 -12.00 20.90 9.30
CA GLY A 451 -13.28 21.21 8.65
C GLY A 451 -13.18 21.47 7.15
N ALA A 452 -13.84 22.52 6.66
CA ALA A 452 -13.84 22.88 5.25
C ALA A 452 -12.45 23.29 4.72
N ALA A 453 -11.61 23.92 5.55
CA ALA A 453 -10.26 24.36 5.15
C ALA A 453 -9.28 23.18 4.99
N ALA A 454 -9.57 22.03 5.61
CA ALA A 454 -8.84 20.79 5.37
C ALA A 454 -9.26 20.09 4.06
N SER A 455 -10.38 20.49 3.44
CA SER A 455 -10.85 19.92 2.17
C SER A 455 -10.20 20.59 0.95
N ARG A 456 -10.21 19.88 -0.18
CA ARG A 456 -9.75 20.38 -1.49
C ARG A 456 -10.49 21.64 -1.95
N ALA A 457 -11.79 21.75 -1.67
CA ALA A 457 -12.59 22.93 -2.00
C ALA A 457 -12.40 24.10 -1.01
N GLY A 458 -11.67 23.87 0.09
CA GLY A 458 -11.42 24.87 1.13
C GLY A 458 -10.43 25.93 0.69
N ALA A 459 -10.61 27.15 1.21
CA ALA A 459 -9.59 28.18 1.10
C ALA A 459 -8.29 27.73 1.79
N ALA A 460 -7.15 28.03 1.17
CA ALA A 460 -5.83 27.80 1.73
C ALA A 460 -5.72 28.40 3.15
N PRO A 461 -5.31 27.62 4.18
CA PRO A 461 -5.07 28.15 5.52
C PRO A 461 -4.14 29.36 5.51
N ALA A 462 -4.42 30.33 6.37
CA ALA A 462 -3.55 31.49 6.56
C ALA A 462 -2.14 31.03 6.99
N GLY A 463 -1.11 31.62 6.37
CA GLY A 463 0.28 31.30 6.66
C GLY A 463 0.84 30.06 5.93
N MET A 464 0.10 29.45 5.00
CA MET A 464 0.70 28.46 4.11
C MET A 464 1.84 29.09 3.27
N PRO A 465 2.94 28.35 3.03
CA PRO A 465 3.97 28.79 2.10
C PRO A 465 3.37 29.15 0.75
N LYS A 466 3.92 30.18 0.09
CA LYS A 466 3.52 30.47 -1.29
C LYS A 466 3.85 29.26 -2.17
N PRO A 467 2.91 28.81 -3.04
CA PRO A 467 3.17 27.70 -3.94
C PRO A 467 4.37 28.03 -4.84
N ARG A 468 5.33 27.10 -4.91
CA ARG A 468 6.54 27.14 -5.74
C ARG A 468 6.21 26.97 -7.21
N CYS A 469 5.18 26.17 -7.50
CA CYS A 469 4.71 25.92 -8.85
C CYS A 469 3.22 26.25 -8.95
N ALA A 470 2.84 26.92 -10.02
CA ALA A 470 1.46 27.09 -10.43
C ALA A 470 1.26 26.27 -11.71
N LEU A 471 1.18 24.95 -11.57
CA LEU A 471 0.76 24.09 -12.67
C LEU A 471 -0.61 24.56 -13.13
N ARG A 472 -0.72 25.08 -14.36
CA ARG A 472 -2.02 25.34 -14.96
C ARG A 472 -2.55 24.03 -15.54
N ALA A 473 -3.85 23.77 -15.37
CA ALA A 473 -4.48 22.59 -15.97
C ALA A 473 -4.26 22.52 -17.50
N GLU A 474 -4.15 23.67 -18.16
CA GLU A 474 -3.84 23.79 -19.59
C GLU A 474 -2.40 23.33 -19.93
N GLU A 475 -1.43 23.56 -19.03
CA GLU A 475 -0.04 23.13 -19.22
C GLU A 475 0.11 21.61 -19.08
N LEU A 476 -0.69 20.99 -18.20
CA LEU A 476 -0.75 19.53 -18.08
C LEU A 476 -1.23 18.86 -19.38
N GLN A 477 -2.22 19.45 -20.04
CA GLN A 477 -2.72 18.93 -21.32
C GLN A 477 -1.66 19.04 -22.43
N LEU A 478 -0.89 20.13 -22.48
CA LEU A 478 0.22 20.26 -23.43
C LEU A 478 1.37 19.28 -23.13
N ALA A 479 1.69 19.09 -21.85
CA ALA A 479 2.75 18.16 -21.43
C ALA A 479 2.43 16.72 -21.86
N ALA A 480 1.19 16.26 -21.69
CA ALA A 480 0.74 14.95 -22.16
C ALA A 480 0.91 14.72 -23.67
N PHE A 481 0.70 15.76 -24.48
CA PHE A 481 0.87 15.67 -25.93
C PHE A 481 2.36 15.52 -26.33
N SER A 482 3.26 16.14 -25.57
CA SER A 482 4.71 16.10 -25.83
C SER A 482 5.41 14.89 -25.23
N ALA A 483 4.82 14.25 -24.22
CA ALA A 483 5.39 13.18 -23.43
C ALA A 483 5.30 11.80 -24.11
N SER A 484 5.85 11.68 -25.31
CA SER A 484 6.25 10.42 -25.93
C SER A 484 7.55 9.93 -25.26
N TRP A 485 7.52 9.59 -23.97
CA TRP A 485 8.71 9.15 -23.23
C TRP A 485 8.86 7.63 -23.24
N GLN A 486 10.12 7.21 -23.37
CA GLN A 486 10.63 5.85 -23.56
C GLN A 486 10.36 4.92 -22.36
N ASP A 487 10.00 3.68 -22.67
CA ASP A 487 9.77 2.54 -21.75
C ASP A 487 11.06 2.07 -21.05
N GLY A 488 11.64 2.90 -20.18
CA GLY A 488 12.87 2.60 -19.43
C GLY A 488 12.65 2.34 -17.94
N TYR A 489 11.54 1.72 -17.54
CA TYR A 489 11.06 1.77 -16.13
C TYR A 489 10.81 0.40 -15.48
N ASP A 490 11.76 -0.54 -15.59
CA ASP A 490 11.64 -1.86 -14.94
C ASP A 490 12.50 -2.07 -13.68
N ASP A 491 13.29 -1.10 -13.21
CA ASP A 491 14.41 -1.42 -12.30
C ASP A 491 14.24 -1.02 -10.81
N TRP A 492 13.25 -0.21 -10.43
CA TRP A 492 13.16 0.30 -9.05
C TRP A 492 12.51 -0.64 -8.03
N ALA A 493 11.91 -1.75 -8.46
CA ALA A 493 11.23 -2.69 -7.55
C ALA A 493 12.11 -3.86 -7.08
N ASP A 494 13.23 -4.15 -7.75
CA ASP A 494 14.09 -5.32 -7.49
C ASP A 494 15.50 -4.98 -6.93
N ALA A 495 15.79 -3.69 -6.68
CA ALA A 495 17.10 -3.25 -6.20
C ALA A 495 17.52 -3.82 -4.82
N SER A 496 16.62 -4.46 -4.06
CA SER A 496 16.96 -5.03 -2.75
C SER A 496 17.41 -6.50 -2.76
N GLU A 497 17.26 -7.24 -3.86
CA GLU A 497 17.70 -8.65 -3.95
C GLU A 497 18.81 -8.91 -4.97
N ASN A 498 19.22 -7.93 -5.77
CA ASN A 498 20.28 -8.09 -6.75
C ASN A 498 21.68 -7.93 -6.12
N ARG A 499 22.08 -8.88 -5.27
CA ARG A 499 23.49 -9.06 -4.93
C ARG A 499 24.22 -9.62 -6.15
N GLY A 500 24.77 -8.72 -6.97
CA GLY A 500 25.95 -8.96 -7.79
C GLY A 500 25.81 -9.97 -8.92
N GLU A 501 24.71 -9.95 -9.68
CA GLU A 501 24.80 -10.42 -11.07
C GLU A 501 25.50 -9.34 -11.88
N VAL A 502 26.81 -9.50 -12.05
CA VAL A 502 27.61 -8.72 -13.02
C VAL A 502 26.90 -8.78 -14.36
N GLU A 503 26.55 -7.61 -14.93
CA GLU A 503 25.84 -7.52 -16.20
C GLU A 503 26.51 -8.41 -17.24
N GLY A 504 25.76 -9.40 -17.76
CA GLY A 504 26.30 -10.44 -18.64
C GLY A 504 26.95 -9.85 -19.91
N ALA A 505 26.53 -8.66 -20.34
CA ALA A 505 27.12 -7.95 -21.47
C ALA A 505 28.53 -7.42 -21.17
N ALA A 506 28.74 -6.79 -20.00
CA ALA A 506 30.05 -6.30 -19.56
C ALA A 506 31.05 -7.44 -19.39
N LEU A 507 30.62 -8.54 -18.78
CA LEU A 507 31.43 -9.74 -18.63
C LEU A 507 31.82 -10.35 -19.99
N GLN A 508 30.87 -10.46 -20.92
CA GLN A 508 31.15 -10.95 -22.27
C GLN A 508 32.12 -10.03 -23.03
N ALA A 509 31.99 -8.70 -22.88
CA ALA A 509 32.88 -7.74 -23.51
C ALA A 509 34.33 -7.90 -23.03
N LEU A 510 34.56 -8.03 -21.72
CA LEU A 510 35.90 -8.26 -21.16
C LEU A 510 36.47 -9.61 -21.56
N CYS A 511 35.67 -10.68 -21.56
CA CYS A 511 36.10 -12.00 -22.04
C CYS A 511 36.47 -11.97 -23.53
N ALA A 512 35.73 -11.22 -24.35
CA ALA A 512 36.04 -11.03 -25.76
C ALA A 512 37.34 -10.24 -26.01
N MET A 513 37.77 -9.42 -25.04
CA MET A 513 39.08 -8.75 -25.05
C MET A 513 40.24 -9.66 -24.61
N GLY A 514 39.96 -10.92 -24.26
CA GLY A 514 40.98 -11.94 -23.94
C GLY A 514 41.27 -12.12 -22.45
N PHE A 515 40.55 -11.43 -21.56
CA PHE A 515 40.65 -11.66 -20.11
C PHE A 515 39.90 -12.94 -19.72
N SER A 516 40.37 -13.66 -18.69
CA SER A 516 39.63 -14.81 -18.19
C SER A 516 38.33 -14.37 -17.52
N GLU A 517 37.30 -15.21 -17.53
CA GLU A 517 36.01 -14.90 -16.90
C GLU A 517 36.16 -14.56 -15.41
N GLU A 518 37.09 -15.23 -14.71
CA GLU A 518 37.38 -14.98 -13.30
C GLU A 518 37.97 -13.58 -13.08
N GLN A 519 38.96 -13.18 -13.89
CA GLN A 519 39.57 -11.85 -13.84
C GLN A 519 38.56 -10.75 -14.19
N ALA A 520 37.74 -10.98 -15.23
CA ALA A 520 36.70 -10.06 -15.66
C ALA A 520 35.62 -9.86 -14.60
N ARG A 521 35.11 -10.95 -13.97
CA ARG A 521 34.15 -10.85 -12.85
C ARG A 521 34.75 -10.14 -11.65
N ALA A 522 35.98 -10.48 -11.25
CA ALA A 522 36.63 -9.87 -10.10
C ALA A 522 36.83 -8.35 -10.30
N SER A 523 37.22 -7.95 -11.52
CA SER A 523 37.45 -6.54 -11.84
C SER A 523 36.15 -5.75 -11.94
N LEU A 524 35.11 -6.32 -12.58
CA LEU A 524 33.78 -5.70 -12.60
C LEU A 524 33.16 -5.59 -11.20
N LEU A 525 33.41 -6.55 -10.30
CA LEU A 525 32.99 -6.42 -8.90
C LEU A 525 33.75 -5.31 -8.18
N ALA A 526 35.05 -5.16 -8.45
CA ALA A 526 35.88 -4.13 -7.83
C ALA A 526 35.56 -2.71 -8.34
N THR A 527 35.03 -2.58 -9.57
CA THR A 527 34.67 -1.31 -10.20
C THR A 527 33.17 -1.07 -10.27
N GLU A 528 32.39 -1.78 -9.44
CA GLU A 528 30.94 -1.63 -9.33
C GLU A 528 30.20 -1.76 -10.69
N GLY A 529 30.72 -2.58 -11.60
CA GLY A 529 30.16 -2.85 -12.92
C GLY A 529 30.68 -1.95 -14.05
N ASP A 530 31.51 -0.94 -13.74
CA ASP A 530 32.10 -0.06 -14.76
C ASP A 530 33.12 -0.83 -15.61
N THR A 531 32.77 -1.04 -16.88
CA THR A 531 33.57 -1.84 -17.82
C THR A 531 34.87 -1.13 -18.21
N GLU A 532 34.88 0.20 -18.36
CA GLU A 532 36.09 0.93 -18.75
C GLU A 532 37.11 0.94 -17.60
N GLN A 533 36.65 1.16 -16.37
CA GLN A 533 37.51 1.05 -15.20
C GLN A 533 37.99 -0.38 -14.97
N ALA A 534 37.14 -1.39 -15.23
CA ALA A 534 37.55 -2.79 -15.14
C ALA A 534 38.64 -3.13 -16.16
N VAL A 535 38.56 -2.61 -17.40
CA VAL A 535 39.65 -2.75 -18.39
C VAL A 535 40.93 -2.10 -17.89
N CYS A 536 40.86 -0.87 -17.35
CA CYS A 536 42.03 -0.18 -16.80
C CYS A 536 42.68 -0.98 -15.66
N LEU A 537 41.87 -1.54 -14.76
CA LEU A 537 42.32 -2.37 -13.64
C LEU A 537 43.03 -3.64 -14.15
N LEU A 538 42.43 -4.32 -15.13
CA LEU A 538 42.95 -5.55 -15.74
C LEU A 538 44.26 -5.31 -16.49
N LEU A 539 44.36 -4.21 -17.23
CA LEU A 539 45.58 -3.84 -17.97
C LEU A 539 46.72 -3.39 -17.04
N SER A 540 46.40 -2.85 -15.85
CA SER A 540 47.40 -2.45 -14.86
C SER A 540 47.96 -3.62 -14.02
N SER A 541 47.31 -4.79 -14.08
CA SER A 541 47.66 -5.99 -13.32
C SER A 541 48.28 -7.11 -14.17
N ALA A 542 48.35 -6.92 -15.49
CA ALA A 542 49.08 -7.74 -16.45
C ALA A 542 50.52 -7.23 -16.61
#